data_AF-A0A2P6TYU1-F1
#
_entry.id   AF-A0A2P6TYU1-F1
#
_cell.length_a   1.000
_cell.length_b   1.000
_cell.length_c   1.000
_cell.angle_alpha   90.00
_cell.angle_beta   90.00
_cell.angle_gamma   90.00
#
_symmetry.space_group_name_H-M   'P 1'
#
loop_
_entity.id
_entity.type
_entity.pdbx_description
1 polymer ?
#
loop_
_entity_poly.entity_id
_entity_poly.type
_entity_poly.pdbx_seq_one_letter_code
_entity_poly.pdbx_strand_id
1 'polypeptide(L)'
;MRRVRSNPGSWQTCCSSGRRVLVGFARAVGDAALVATLHDVAVLPELQGLGLGRSLLVRLLRQLDASGIVDVGLLAPDASRGFFAACDFGRDTEESTVMTLSGPGVAARRGQPLRGMAVHLKGPAQAQWLQHL
;
A
#
# COMPACT_ATOMS: atom_id res chain seq x y z
N MET A 1 41.11 32.14 4.66
CA MET A 1 39.97 32.18 3.72
C MET A 1 40.25 31.22 2.56
N ARG A 2 39.58 30.07 2.47
CA ARG A 2 39.60 29.23 1.25
C ARG A 2 38.17 29.08 0.73
N ARG A 3 37.90 29.77 -0.37
CA ARG A 3 36.64 29.71 -1.11
C ARG A 3 36.62 28.40 -1.91
N VAL A 4 35.79 27.45 -1.48
CA VAL A 4 35.49 26.24 -2.25
C VAL A 4 34.50 26.62 -3.35
N ARG A 5 34.87 26.41 -4.61
CA ARG A 5 33.95 26.56 -5.75
C ARG A 5 33.01 25.35 -5.78
N SER A 6 31.70 25.61 -5.81
CA SER A 6 30.68 24.59 -6.05
C SER A 6 30.48 24.37 -7.55
N ASN A 7 30.31 23.11 -7.95
CA ASN A 7 29.88 22.71 -9.29
C ASN A 7 28.34 22.58 -9.30
N PRO A 8 27.60 23.21 -10.24
CA PRO A 8 26.15 23.09 -10.30
C PRO A 8 25.76 21.76 -10.95
N GLY A 9 25.56 20.72 -10.14
CA GLY A 9 25.06 19.43 -10.66
C GLY A 9 25.17 18.25 -9.69
N SER A 10 25.90 18.37 -8.58
CA SER A 10 25.97 17.30 -7.58
C SER A 10 25.00 17.56 -6.44
N TRP A 11 23.99 16.70 -6.27
CA TRP A 11 23.23 16.61 -5.03
C TRP A 11 24.18 16.10 -3.93
N GLN A 12 24.88 17.02 -3.27
CA GLN A 12 25.75 16.68 -2.15
C GLN A 12 24.87 16.41 -0.94
N THR A 13 24.64 15.14 -0.62
CA THR A 13 24.24 14.76 0.73
C THR A 13 25.47 14.84 1.61
N CYS A 14 25.64 15.95 2.33
CA CYS A 14 26.61 16.06 3.41
C CYS A 14 26.19 15.15 4.57
N CYS A 15 26.56 13.87 4.54
CA CYS A 15 26.52 13.03 5.74
C CYS A 15 27.86 13.13 6.45
N SER A 16 27.98 14.05 7.42
CA SER A 16 29.01 13.97 8.45
C SER A 16 28.69 12.75 9.32
N SER A 17 29.38 11.62 9.07
CA SER A 17 29.44 10.43 9.94
C SER A 17 28.15 10.11 10.73
N GLY A 18 27.01 10.05 10.03
CA GLY A 18 25.68 9.91 10.63
C GLY A 18 25.08 8.55 10.32
N ARG A 19 24.66 7.83 11.36
CA ARG A 19 23.94 6.56 11.24
C ARG A 19 22.63 6.82 10.49
N ARG A 20 22.47 6.25 9.29
CA ARG A 20 21.20 6.31 8.55
C ARG A 20 20.17 5.43 9.25
N VAL A 21 18.98 5.99 9.51
CA VAL A 21 17.87 5.29 10.15
C VAL A 21 16.77 5.07 9.12
N LEU A 22 16.26 3.85 9.01
CA LEU A 22 15.10 3.54 8.18
C LEU A 22 13.83 4.05 8.89
N VAL A 23 13.15 5.01 8.27
CA VAL A 23 11.96 5.66 8.85
C VAL A 23 10.64 5.17 8.28
N GLY A 24 10.69 4.39 7.20
CA GLY A 24 9.52 3.82 6.55
C GLY A 24 9.88 3.07 5.27
N PHE A 25 8.96 2.24 4.80
CA PHE A 25 9.09 1.47 3.57
C PHE A 25 7.73 1.18 2.95
N ALA A 26 7.73 0.83 1.67
CA ALA A 26 6.57 0.31 0.96
C ALA A 26 6.99 -0.90 0.12
N ARG A 27 6.11 -1.90 0.00
CA ARG A 27 6.37 -3.15 -0.72
C ARG A 27 5.21 -3.51 -1.63
N ALA A 28 5.51 -3.76 -2.89
CA ALA A 28 4.61 -4.36 -3.86
C ALA A 28 5.24 -5.62 -4.47
N VAL A 29 4.41 -6.54 -4.93
CA VAL A 29 4.80 -7.75 -5.67
C VAL A 29 3.95 -7.82 -6.92
N GLY A 30 4.55 -8.05 -8.06
CA GLY A 30 3.85 -8.20 -9.33
C GLY A 30 4.45 -9.30 -10.19
N ASP A 31 3.83 -9.51 -11.34
CA ASP A 31 4.28 -10.45 -12.37
C ASP A 31 5.37 -9.89 -13.29
N ALA A 32 5.83 -8.66 -13.01
CA ALA A 32 6.78 -7.90 -13.83
C ALA A 32 6.31 -7.68 -15.29
N ALA A 33 5.00 -7.71 -15.53
CA ALA A 33 4.41 -7.52 -16.84
C ALA A 33 3.18 -6.60 -16.80
N LEU A 34 2.16 -6.94 -16.03
CA LEU A 34 0.85 -6.26 -16.08
C LEU A 34 0.37 -5.82 -14.70
N VAL A 35 0.45 -6.70 -13.70
CA VAL A 35 -0.24 -6.54 -12.42
C VAL A 35 0.74 -6.54 -11.26
N ALA A 36 0.54 -5.63 -10.31
CA ALA A 36 1.20 -5.66 -9.02
C ALA A 36 0.21 -5.45 -7.86
N THR A 37 0.50 -6.07 -6.72
CA THR A 37 -0.25 -5.91 -5.48
C THR A 37 0.62 -5.24 -4.43
N LEU A 38 0.13 -4.12 -3.88
CA LEU A 38 0.74 -3.48 -2.72
C LEU A 38 0.39 -4.27 -1.45
N HIS A 39 1.42 -4.63 -0.69
CA HIS A 39 1.27 -5.42 0.53
C HIS A 39 1.44 -4.59 1.80
N ASP A 40 2.54 -3.83 1.89
CA ASP A 40 2.90 -3.12 3.12
C ASP A 40 3.25 -1.68 2.80
N VAL A 41 2.77 -0.76 3.64
CA VAL A 41 3.26 0.62 3.75
C VAL A 41 3.39 0.93 5.23
N ALA A 42 4.61 1.21 5.67
CA ALA A 42 4.89 1.48 7.07
C ALA A 42 5.73 2.75 7.21
N VAL A 43 5.39 3.56 8.21
CA VAL A 43 6.14 4.75 8.63
C VAL A 43 6.21 4.72 10.15
N LEU A 44 7.36 5.06 10.72
CA LEU A 44 7.53 5.17 12.16
C LEU A 44 6.43 6.05 12.77
N PRO A 45 5.78 5.64 13.88
CA PRO A 45 4.66 6.36 14.49
C PRO A 45 4.93 7.86 14.72
N GLU A 46 6.15 8.20 15.13
CA GLU A 46 6.58 9.56 15.47
C GLU A 46 6.69 10.47 14.24
N LEU A 47 6.71 9.89 13.04
CA LEU A 47 6.88 10.59 11.76
C LEU A 47 5.63 10.48 10.86
N GLN A 48 4.52 9.98 11.40
CA GLN A 48 3.23 9.96 10.71
C GLN A 48 2.62 11.36 10.65
N GLY A 49 1.66 11.56 9.74
CA GLY A 49 1.03 12.88 9.52
C GLY A 49 1.87 13.87 8.71
N LEU A 50 3.14 13.56 8.43
CA LEU A 50 4.06 14.41 7.67
C LEU A 50 4.04 14.17 6.14
N GLY A 51 3.13 13.32 5.65
CA GLY A 51 3.05 12.98 4.22
C GLY A 51 4.11 12.00 3.70
N LEU A 52 4.90 11.38 4.59
CA LEU A 52 5.92 10.39 4.22
C LEU A 52 5.31 9.15 3.55
N GLY A 53 4.18 8.64 4.05
CA GLY A 53 3.50 7.48 3.46
C GLY A 53 3.09 7.72 2.01
N ARG A 54 2.53 8.91 1.71
CA ARG A 54 2.19 9.32 0.33
C ARG A 54 3.43 9.41 -0.54
N SER A 55 4.53 9.96 0.00
CA SER A 55 5.79 10.08 -0.73
C SER A 55 6.39 8.71 -1.08
N LEU A 56 6.30 7.73 -0.16
CA LEU A 56 6.71 6.34 -0.39
C LEU A 56 5.88 5.71 -1.51
N LEU A 57 4.55 5.87 -1.46
CA LEU A 57 3.63 5.36 -2.49
C LEU A 57 3.92 5.96 -3.86
N VAL A 58 4.04 7.28 -3.98
CA VAL A 58 4.35 7.95 -5.25
C VAL A 58 5.66 7.43 -5.84
N ARG A 59 6.67 7.20 -5.00
CA ARG A 59 7.95 6.66 -5.47
C ARG A 59 7.82 5.22 -5.94
N LEU A 60 7.07 4.39 -5.22
CA LEU A 60 6.81 3.00 -5.60
C LEU A 60 6.02 2.91 -6.90
N LEU A 61 4.92 3.66 -7.03
CA LEU A 61 4.08 3.66 -8.24
C LEU A 61 4.87 4.09 -9.48
N ARG A 62 5.76 5.08 -9.37
CA ARG A 62 6.67 5.45 -10.47
C ARG A 62 7.63 4.33 -10.87
N GLN A 63 8.07 3.50 -9.92
CA GLN A 63 8.92 2.34 -10.23
C GLN A 63 8.13 1.24 -10.94
N LEU A 64 6.87 1.01 -10.52
CA LEU A 64 5.97 0.05 -11.14
C LEU A 64 5.61 0.47 -12.58
N ASP A 65 5.27 1.73 -12.78
CA ASP A 65 4.98 2.33 -14.10
C ASP A 65 6.20 2.20 -15.04
N ALA A 66 7.40 2.52 -14.56
CA ALA A 66 8.63 2.35 -15.33
C ALA A 66 8.95 0.88 -15.68
N SER A 67 8.38 -0.08 -14.95
CA SER A 67 8.49 -1.51 -15.25
C SER A 67 7.37 -2.05 -16.15
N GLY A 68 6.45 -1.19 -16.61
CA GLY A 68 5.33 -1.56 -17.49
C GLY A 68 4.10 -2.11 -16.77
N ILE A 69 4.05 -2.05 -15.44
CA ILE A 69 2.88 -2.44 -14.66
C ILE A 69 1.77 -1.39 -14.85
N VAL A 70 0.60 -1.83 -15.30
CA VAL A 70 -0.54 -0.97 -15.59
C VAL A 70 -1.67 -1.10 -14.57
N ASP A 71 -1.69 -2.21 -13.83
CA ASP A 71 -2.71 -2.49 -12.83
C ASP A 71 -2.07 -2.69 -11.45
N VAL A 72 -2.50 -1.89 -10.47
CA VAL A 72 -1.97 -1.93 -9.10
C VAL A 72 -3.12 -2.03 -8.10
N GLY A 73 -3.27 -3.21 -7.51
CA GLY A 73 -4.27 -3.50 -6.49
C GLY A 73 -3.71 -3.46 -5.06
N LEU A 74 -4.59 -3.32 -4.07
CA LEU A 74 -4.24 -3.48 -2.66
C LEU A 74 -5.42 -3.97 -1.83
N LEU A 75 -5.11 -4.62 -0.71
CA LEU A 75 -6.08 -4.98 0.33
C LEU A 75 -5.75 -4.19 1.60
N ALA A 76 -6.66 -3.31 2.01
CA ALA A 76 -6.46 -2.41 3.14
C ALA A 76 -7.55 -2.58 4.21
N PRO A 77 -7.21 -2.45 5.51
CA PRO A 77 -8.20 -2.28 6.56
C PRO A 77 -9.00 -0.99 6.37
N ASP A 78 -10.27 -1.01 6.79
CA ASP A 78 -11.18 0.14 6.69
C ASP A 78 -10.61 1.43 7.29
N ALA A 79 -9.88 1.32 8.40
CA ALA A 79 -9.25 2.45 9.07
C ALA A 79 -8.23 3.20 8.18
N SER A 80 -7.62 2.50 7.22
CA SER A 80 -6.64 3.07 6.28
C SER A 80 -7.23 3.50 4.94
N ARG A 81 -8.54 3.28 4.72
CA ARG A 81 -9.23 3.62 3.48
C ARG A 81 -9.07 5.07 3.08
N GLY A 82 -9.19 6.00 4.03
CA GLY A 82 -9.04 7.44 3.77
C GLY A 82 -7.64 7.82 3.29
N PHE A 83 -6.60 7.16 3.80
CA PHE A 83 -5.22 7.39 3.38
C PHE A 83 -4.99 6.94 1.93
N PHE A 84 -5.44 5.72 1.57
CA PHE A 84 -5.29 5.21 0.21
C PHE A 84 -6.17 5.97 -0.78
N ALA A 85 -7.39 6.37 -0.39
CA ALA A 85 -8.24 7.24 -1.20
C ALA A 85 -7.58 8.60 -1.50
N ALA A 86 -6.85 9.17 -0.53
CA ALA A 86 -6.06 10.40 -0.73
C ALA A 86 -4.80 10.19 -1.61
N CYS A 87 -4.46 8.94 -1.92
CA CYS A 87 -3.41 8.53 -2.85
C CYS A 87 -3.98 7.97 -4.16
N ASP A 88 -5.21 8.38 -4.52
CA ASP A 88 -5.89 8.03 -5.77
C ASP A 88 -6.26 6.54 -5.93
N PHE A 89 -6.22 5.75 -4.85
CA PHE A 89 -6.77 4.39 -4.88
C PHE A 89 -8.29 4.43 -4.77
N GLY A 90 -8.96 3.80 -5.74
CA GLY A 90 -10.40 3.71 -5.84
C GLY A 90 -10.97 2.36 -5.41
N ARG A 91 -12.27 2.18 -5.67
CA ARG A 91 -12.87 0.84 -5.69
C ARG A 91 -12.34 0.07 -6.90
N ASP A 92 -12.25 -1.24 -6.76
CA ASP A 92 -11.96 -2.12 -7.88
C ASP A 92 -13.02 -1.92 -8.99
N THR A 93 -12.55 -1.65 -10.20
CA THR A 93 -13.38 -1.48 -11.39
C THR A 93 -13.86 -2.81 -11.96
N GLU A 94 -13.13 -3.89 -11.69
CA GLU A 94 -13.46 -5.25 -12.13
C GLU A 94 -14.42 -5.97 -11.15
N GLU A 95 -14.80 -5.30 -10.05
CA GLU A 95 -15.70 -5.82 -9.01
C GLU A 95 -15.25 -7.19 -8.44
N SER A 96 -13.93 -7.42 -8.35
CA SER A 96 -13.34 -8.68 -7.90
C SER A 96 -13.77 -9.01 -6.47
N THR A 97 -14.17 -10.27 -6.26
CA THR A 97 -14.47 -10.79 -4.93
C THR A 97 -13.20 -11.35 -4.28
N VAL A 98 -12.78 -10.74 -3.18
CA VAL A 98 -11.65 -11.23 -2.38
C VAL A 98 -12.05 -12.53 -1.69
N MET A 99 -11.33 -13.62 -1.99
CA MET A 99 -11.52 -14.91 -1.34
C MET A 99 -10.33 -15.24 -0.43
N THR A 100 -10.60 -15.88 0.71
CA THR A 100 -9.56 -16.33 1.65
C THR A 100 -9.68 -17.82 1.89
N LEU A 101 -8.56 -18.53 1.84
CA LEU A 101 -8.54 -19.97 2.10
C LEU A 101 -8.80 -20.26 3.58
N SER A 102 -9.95 -20.85 3.87
CA SER A 102 -10.38 -21.23 5.21
C SER A 102 -10.66 -22.73 5.26
N GLY A 103 -9.61 -23.55 5.25
CA GLY A 103 -9.70 -25.01 5.38
C GLY A 103 -9.36 -25.49 6.79
N PRO A 104 -9.79 -26.70 7.20
CA PRO A 104 -9.46 -27.28 8.52
C PRO A 104 -7.95 -27.42 8.77
N GLY A 105 -7.12 -27.54 7.71
CA GLY A 105 -5.66 -27.52 7.80
C GLY A 105 -5.01 -26.13 7.89
N VAL A 106 -5.78 -25.04 7.75
CA VAL A 106 -5.29 -23.66 7.80
C VAL A 106 -5.28 -23.12 9.23
N ALA A 107 -6.27 -23.47 10.06
CA ALA A 107 -6.34 -23.08 11.47
C ALA A 107 -5.16 -23.62 12.31
N ALA A 108 -4.52 -24.71 11.85
CA ALA A 108 -3.35 -25.31 12.49
C ALA A 108 -2.03 -24.55 12.24
N ARG A 109 -1.99 -23.60 11.27
CA ARG A 109 -0.81 -22.76 11.03
C ARG A 109 -0.79 -21.65 12.09
N ARG A 110 0.13 -21.74 13.04
CA ARG A 110 0.31 -20.74 14.11
C ARG A 110 0.54 -19.34 13.52
N GLY A 111 -0.52 -18.55 13.52
CA GLY A 111 -0.57 -17.13 13.23
C GLY A 111 -2.03 -16.72 13.39
N GLN A 112 -2.34 -15.77 14.27
CA GLN A 112 -3.72 -15.30 14.42
C GLN A 112 -4.24 -14.88 13.03
N PRO A 113 -5.49 -15.23 12.66
CA PRO A 113 -6.10 -14.62 11.48
C PRO A 113 -6.03 -13.10 11.67
N LEU A 114 -5.52 -12.38 10.66
CA LEU A 114 -5.34 -10.94 10.71
C LEU A 114 -6.71 -10.28 10.97
N ARG A 115 -6.98 -9.97 12.25
CA ARG A 115 -8.16 -9.22 12.68
C ARG A 115 -7.99 -7.78 12.21
N GLY A 116 -8.60 -7.50 11.06
CA GLY A 116 -8.60 -6.21 10.36
C GLY A 116 -9.37 -6.25 9.03
N MET A 117 -9.73 -7.45 8.54
CA MET A 117 -10.63 -7.62 7.41
C MET A 117 -12.10 -7.52 7.86
N ALA A 118 -12.64 -6.30 7.87
CA ALA A 118 -14.07 -6.13 7.67
C ALA A 118 -14.37 -6.27 6.17
N VAL A 119 -14.38 -7.51 5.68
CA VAL A 119 -15.23 -7.82 4.54
C VAL A 119 -16.61 -7.95 5.13
N HIS A 120 -17.52 -7.05 4.74
CA HIS A 120 -18.92 -7.16 5.09
C HIS A 120 -19.41 -8.54 4.65
N LEU A 121 -19.58 -9.45 5.60
CA LEU A 121 -20.16 -10.76 5.38
C LEU A 121 -21.64 -10.52 5.06
N LYS A 122 -21.99 -10.52 3.77
CA LYS A 122 -23.39 -10.65 3.36
C LYS A 122 -23.81 -12.08 3.72
N GLY A 123 -24.49 -12.25 4.85
CA GLY A 123 -25.16 -13.50 5.18
C GLY A 123 -26.23 -13.84 4.13
N PRO A 124 -26.55 -15.12 3.90
CA PRO A 124 -27.58 -15.49 2.94
C PRO A 124 -28.95 -15.27 3.59
N ALA A 125 -29.72 -14.32 3.07
CA ALA A 125 -31.17 -14.29 3.25
C ALA A 125 -31.79 -13.49 2.10
N GLN A 126 -32.75 -14.14 1.44
CA GLN A 126 -33.60 -13.59 0.39
C GLN A 126 -34.39 -12.37 0.88
N ALA A 127 -34.44 -11.33 0.04
CA ALA A 127 -35.50 -10.32 -0.05
C ALA A 127 -35.20 -9.52 -1.34
N GLN A 128 -35.60 -9.97 -2.54
CA GLN A 128 -36.98 -9.97 -3.06
C GLN A 128 -37.61 -8.56 -2.93
N TRP A 129 -37.92 -7.94 -4.08
CA TRP A 129 -38.84 -6.80 -4.30
C TRP A 129 -38.29 -5.35 -4.25
N LEU A 130 -37.42 -4.96 -5.20
CA LEU A 130 -37.58 -3.64 -5.86
C LEU A 130 -38.65 -3.78 -6.95
N GLN A 131 -39.92 -3.85 -6.54
CA GLN A 131 -41.06 -3.75 -7.45
C GLN A 131 -42.11 -2.72 -7.04
N HIS A 132 -41.93 -1.97 -5.95
CA HIS A 132 -42.82 -0.85 -5.65
C HIS A 132 -42.05 0.28 -4.95
N LEU A 133 -42.08 1.45 -5.59
CA LEU A 133 -41.44 2.75 -5.28
C LEU A 133 -40.05 2.96 -5.91
#